data_AF-A0A7C4TA76-F1
#
_entry.id   AF-A0A7C4TA76-F1
#
_cell.length_a   1.000
_cell.length_b   1.000
_cell.length_c   1.000
_cell.angle_alpha   90.00
_cell.angle_beta   90.00
_cell.angle_gamma   90.00
#
_symmetry.space_group_name_H-M   'P 1'
#
loop_
_entity.id
_entity.type
_entity.pdbx_description
1 polymer ?
#
loop_
_entity_poly.entity_id
_entity_poly.type
_entity_poly.pdbx_seq_one_letter_code
_entity_poly.pdbx_strand_id
1 'polypeptide(L)'
;MLDVALASLIEDMIEKAGADGVVEFWQRVGDNLASRMGKEAYLGWTSFNVAVREGRTAFSIEGEVTPLTDMAITDVDGDVVGYLYAMRQCCYVPTLVRTRYSIGQMSAADRTVAEEYNRNVHDIAVCNFCVFHERFREEIAKNISVAGNPLACHLLATRGWSGERKISTKNLSKVNINEEHVRALLRNYECVYALVMRGARLKGDR
;
A
#
# COMPACT_ATOMS: atom_id res chain seq x y z
N MET A 1 -7.29 8.00 -23.84
CA MET A 1 -6.99 9.44 -23.68
C MET A 1 -6.66 9.81 -22.23
N LEU A 2 -7.47 9.43 -21.24
CA LEU A 2 -7.20 9.75 -19.82
C LEU A 2 -5.87 9.21 -19.30
N ASP A 3 -5.51 7.95 -19.59
CA ASP A 3 -4.25 7.36 -19.11
C ASP A 3 -3.01 8.05 -19.71
N VAL A 4 -3.13 8.54 -20.95
CA VAL A 4 -2.08 9.30 -21.63
C VAL A 4 -1.96 10.70 -21.02
N ALA A 5 -3.08 11.37 -20.78
CA ALA A 5 -3.08 12.67 -20.11
C ALA A 5 -2.49 12.59 -18.69
N LEU A 6 -2.74 11.50 -17.96
CA LEU A 6 -2.12 11.26 -16.65
C LEU A 6 -0.60 11.12 -16.74
N ALA A 7 -0.10 10.38 -17.75
CA ALA A 7 1.35 10.25 -17.96
C ALA A 7 2.00 11.60 -18.29
N SER A 8 1.40 12.38 -19.20
CA SER A 8 1.88 13.73 -19.54
C SER A 8 1.77 14.71 -18.35
N LEU A 9 0.75 14.57 -17.50
CA LEU A 9 0.64 15.37 -16.29
C LEU A 9 1.82 15.10 -15.34
N ILE A 10 2.21 13.85 -15.14
CA ILE A 10 3.34 13.49 -14.27
C ILE A 10 4.64 14.10 -14.80
N GLU A 11 4.87 14.04 -16.11
CA GLU A 11 6.02 14.68 -16.76
C GLU A 11 6.05 16.19 -16.52
N ASP A 12 4.95 16.88 -16.84
CA ASP A 12 4.81 18.33 -16.65
C ASP A 12 4.98 18.74 -15.18
N MET A 13 4.49 17.93 -14.26
CA MET A 13 4.65 18.18 -12.82
C MET A 13 6.10 18.05 -12.37
N ILE A 14 6.86 17.07 -12.87
CA ILE A 14 8.28 16.96 -12.53
C ILE A 14 9.07 18.13 -13.11
N GLU A 15 8.80 18.53 -14.35
CA GLU A 15 9.46 19.68 -14.97
C GLU A 15 9.24 20.98 -14.19
N LYS A 16 8.04 21.16 -13.62
CA LYS A 16 7.66 22.38 -12.88
C LYS A 16 8.01 22.38 -11.40
N ALA A 17 7.84 21.24 -10.73
CA ALA A 17 7.91 21.14 -9.27
C ALA A 17 9.06 20.25 -8.77
N GLY A 18 9.76 19.55 -9.65
CA GLY A 18 10.76 18.55 -9.28
C GLY A 18 10.14 17.28 -8.69
N ALA A 19 10.97 16.26 -8.49
CA ALA A 19 10.51 14.96 -7.98
C ALA A 19 9.90 15.07 -6.57
N ASP A 20 10.49 15.88 -5.69
CA ASP A 20 9.99 16.14 -4.34
C ASP A 20 8.57 16.73 -4.35
N GLY A 21 8.34 17.72 -5.20
CA GLY A 21 7.02 18.35 -5.33
C GLY A 21 5.95 17.36 -5.83
N VAL A 22 6.33 16.41 -6.69
CA VAL A 22 5.43 15.33 -7.13
C VAL A 22 5.17 14.32 -6.02
N VAL A 23 6.18 13.97 -5.22
CA VAL A 23 6.01 13.12 -4.03
C VAL A 23 5.01 13.74 -3.06
N GLU A 24 5.18 15.02 -2.71
CA GLU A 24 4.25 15.73 -1.81
C GLU A 24 2.83 15.78 -2.38
N PHE A 25 2.70 16.02 -3.69
CA PHE A 25 1.39 16.01 -4.34
C PHE A 25 0.73 14.64 -4.20
N TRP A 26 1.43 13.55 -4.49
CA TRP A 26 0.86 12.21 -4.38
C TRP A 26 0.50 11.83 -2.95
N GLN A 27 1.28 12.26 -1.97
CA GLN A 27 0.91 12.10 -0.56
C GLN A 27 -0.40 12.85 -0.24
N ARG A 28 -0.54 14.11 -0.67
CA ARG A 28 -1.79 14.87 -0.51
C ARG A 28 -2.97 14.22 -1.21
N VAL A 29 -2.77 13.61 -2.38
CA VAL A 29 -3.82 12.84 -3.06
C VAL A 29 -4.25 11.64 -2.21
N GLY A 30 -3.31 10.90 -1.63
CA GLY A 30 -3.59 9.79 -0.70
C GLY A 30 -4.41 10.24 0.51
N ASP A 31 -3.99 11.34 1.16
CA ASP A 31 -4.71 11.94 2.29
C ASP A 31 -6.15 12.35 1.92
N ASN A 32 -6.29 13.03 0.77
CA ASN A 32 -7.58 13.51 0.29
C ASN A 32 -8.52 12.38 -0.12
N LEU A 33 -8.00 11.27 -0.66
CA LEU A 33 -8.81 10.11 -1.00
C LEU A 33 -9.28 9.40 0.28
N ALA A 34 -8.39 9.21 1.25
CA ALA A 34 -8.73 8.58 2.53
C ALA A 34 -9.75 9.39 3.33
N SER A 35 -9.66 10.73 3.33
CA SER A 35 -10.61 11.60 4.05
C SER A 35 -12.04 11.56 3.50
N ARG A 36 -12.22 11.15 2.23
CA ARG A 36 -13.53 10.95 1.61
C ARG A 36 -14.18 9.61 1.96
N MET A 37 -13.42 8.69 2.54
CA MET A 37 -13.95 7.39 2.95
C MET A 37 -14.60 7.50 4.33
N GLY A 38 -15.71 6.79 4.50
CA GLY A 38 -16.43 6.74 5.77
C GLY A 38 -15.63 6.04 6.87
N LYS A 39 -16.05 6.25 8.12
CA LYS A 39 -15.56 5.46 9.25
C LYS A 39 -16.18 4.07 9.22
N GLU A 40 -15.38 3.05 9.52
CA GLU A 40 -15.83 1.66 9.59
C GLU A 40 -15.55 1.08 10.97
N ALA A 41 -16.48 0.27 11.47
CA ALA A 41 -16.35 -0.39 12.75
C ALA A 41 -16.78 -1.85 12.64
N TYR A 42 -15.89 -2.74 13.05
CA TYR A 42 -16.07 -4.19 12.98
C TYR A 42 -15.97 -4.78 14.38
N LEU A 43 -16.83 -5.76 14.69
CA LEU A 43 -16.87 -6.41 16.00
C LEU A 43 -15.57 -7.18 16.32
N GLY A 44 -14.90 -7.70 15.29
CA GLY A 44 -13.64 -8.42 15.43
C GLY A 44 -13.03 -8.77 14.08
N TRP A 45 -11.84 -9.36 14.09
CA TRP A 45 -11.06 -9.65 12.89
C TRP A 45 -11.80 -10.52 11.88
N THR A 46 -12.56 -11.51 12.32
CA THR A 46 -13.35 -12.37 11.43
C THR A 46 -14.34 -11.54 10.60
N SER A 47 -15.08 -10.62 11.23
CA SER A 47 -16.04 -9.76 10.53
C SER A 47 -15.35 -8.79 9.56
N PHE A 48 -14.19 -8.26 9.92
CA PHE A 48 -13.40 -7.40 9.04
C PHE A 48 -12.84 -8.18 7.84
N ASN A 49 -12.24 -9.35 8.07
CA ASN A 49 -11.68 -10.19 7.01
C ASN A 49 -12.74 -10.66 6.00
N VAL A 50 -13.95 -10.96 6.46
CA VAL A 50 -15.09 -11.26 5.57
C VAL A 50 -15.45 -10.02 4.75
N ALA A 51 -15.57 -8.85 5.37
CA ALA A 51 -15.88 -7.62 4.64
C ALA A 51 -14.82 -7.27 3.59
N VAL A 52 -13.52 -7.49 3.87
CA VAL A 52 -12.43 -7.29 2.90
C VAL A 52 -12.60 -8.23 1.71
N ARG A 53 -12.83 -9.54 1.96
CA ARG A 53 -13.03 -10.53 0.89
C ARG A 53 -14.26 -10.21 0.03
N GLU A 54 -15.30 -9.66 0.62
CA GLU A 54 -16.54 -9.30 -0.06
C GLU A 54 -16.49 -7.91 -0.73
N GLY A 55 -15.36 -7.21 -0.67
CA GLY A 55 -15.19 -5.91 -1.30
C GLY A 55 -15.95 -4.78 -0.59
N ARG A 56 -16.28 -4.93 0.70
CA ARG A 56 -17.14 -4.02 1.47
C ARG A 56 -16.38 -3.06 2.38
N THR A 57 -15.05 -3.02 2.28
CA THR A 57 -14.19 -2.12 3.05
C THR A 57 -13.59 -1.05 2.15
N ALA A 58 -13.16 0.07 2.72
CA ALA A 58 -12.46 1.11 1.98
C ALA A 58 -11.15 0.62 1.34
N PHE A 59 -10.51 -0.42 1.89
CA PHE A 59 -9.35 -1.07 1.25
C PHE A 59 -9.70 -1.75 -0.09
N SER A 60 -10.98 -2.07 -0.29
CA SER A 60 -11.45 -2.73 -1.52
C SER A 60 -11.49 -1.79 -2.72
N ILE A 61 -11.33 -0.47 -2.53
CA ILE A 61 -11.21 0.49 -3.64
C ILE A 61 -9.96 0.23 -4.50
N GLU A 62 -8.92 -0.35 -3.90
CA GLU A 62 -7.68 -0.70 -4.60
C GLU A 62 -7.80 -2.02 -5.39
N GLY A 63 -8.96 -2.68 -5.35
CA GLY A 63 -9.23 -3.92 -6.08
C GLY A 63 -9.27 -5.14 -5.18
N GLU A 64 -8.84 -6.28 -5.73
CA GLU A 64 -8.92 -7.58 -5.05
C GLU A 64 -7.84 -7.72 -3.97
N VAL A 65 -8.27 -7.51 -2.71
CA VAL A 65 -7.44 -7.69 -1.52
C VAL A 65 -7.76 -9.03 -0.87
N THR A 66 -6.72 -9.82 -0.63
CA THR A 66 -6.81 -11.12 0.05
C THR A 66 -6.28 -11.01 1.48
N PRO A 67 -7.11 -11.24 2.51
CA PRO A 67 -6.63 -11.42 3.88
C PRO A 67 -5.92 -12.76 4.03
N LEU A 68 -4.65 -12.73 4.42
CA LEU A 68 -3.81 -13.91 4.67
C LEU A 68 -4.01 -14.37 6.12
N THR A 69 -5.15 -15.02 6.38
CA THR A 69 -5.60 -15.36 7.74
C THR A 69 -4.76 -16.43 8.44
N ASP A 70 -3.94 -17.16 7.69
CA ASP A 70 -2.90 -18.06 8.18
C ASP A 70 -1.68 -17.31 8.75
N MET A 71 -1.56 -16.01 8.46
CA MET A 71 -0.49 -15.14 8.94
C MET A 71 -1.02 -14.08 9.90
N ALA A 72 -1.55 -14.57 11.04
CA ALA A 72 -1.95 -13.71 12.15
C ALA A 72 -0.73 -13.06 12.80
N ILE A 73 -0.85 -11.77 13.12
CA ILE A 73 0.12 -11.00 13.88
C ILE A 73 -0.32 -11.01 15.33
N THR A 74 0.55 -11.47 16.22
CA THR A 74 0.28 -11.50 17.67
C THR A 74 1.09 -10.44 18.39
N ASP A 75 0.52 -9.88 19.46
CA ASP A 75 1.29 -9.05 20.39
C ASP A 75 2.20 -9.90 21.30
N VAL A 76 2.86 -9.25 22.27
CA VAL A 76 3.71 -9.90 23.26
C VAL A 76 3.00 -10.93 24.15
N ASP A 77 1.69 -10.75 24.36
CA ASP A 77 0.87 -11.61 25.21
C ASP A 77 0.29 -12.81 24.42
N GLY A 78 0.40 -12.77 23.09
CA GLY A 78 -0.06 -13.83 22.18
C GLY A 78 -1.45 -13.57 21.59
N ASP A 79 -2.05 -12.42 21.89
CA ASP A 79 -3.35 -12.02 21.36
C ASP A 79 -3.23 -11.61 19.90
N VAL A 80 -4.24 -11.96 19.09
CA VAL A 80 -4.28 -11.59 17.67
C VAL A 80 -4.61 -10.11 17.52
N VAL A 81 -3.62 -9.35 17.09
CA VAL A 81 -3.70 -7.90 16.92
C VAL A 81 -3.61 -7.46 15.46
N GLY A 82 -3.51 -8.38 14.51
CA GLY A 82 -3.42 -8.02 13.10
C GLY A 82 -3.34 -9.19 12.15
N TYR A 83 -3.37 -8.88 10.86
CA TYR A 83 -3.19 -9.84 9.76
C TYR A 83 -2.40 -9.20 8.63
N LEU A 84 -1.83 -10.06 7.79
CA LEU A 84 -1.30 -9.67 6.50
C LEU A 84 -2.41 -9.64 5.45
N TYR A 85 -2.30 -8.69 4.53
CA TYR A 85 -3.19 -8.50 3.40
C TYR A 85 -2.34 -8.38 2.16
N ALA A 86 -2.81 -8.99 1.08
CA ALA A 86 -2.08 -9.01 -0.17
C ALA A 86 -3.00 -8.70 -1.35
N MET A 87 -2.50 -7.89 -2.27
CA MET A 87 -3.21 -7.51 -3.47
C MET A 87 -2.61 -8.23 -4.66
N ARG A 88 -3.43 -8.98 -5.40
CA ARG A 88 -2.94 -9.80 -6.52
C ARG A 88 -2.37 -8.94 -7.65
N GLN A 89 -3.04 -7.84 -7.95
CA GLN A 89 -2.66 -6.90 -9.00
C GLN A 89 -2.90 -5.47 -8.50
N CYS A 90 -1.90 -4.59 -8.64
CA CYS A 90 -1.97 -3.16 -8.45
C CYS A 90 -3.07 -2.55 -9.34
N CYS A 91 -3.98 -1.75 -8.76
CA CYS A 91 -5.08 -1.14 -9.52
C CYS A 91 -4.62 -0.18 -10.63
N TYR A 92 -3.33 0.17 -10.66
CA TYR A 92 -2.72 0.97 -11.71
C TYR A 92 -2.11 0.14 -12.84
N VAL A 93 -1.99 -1.18 -12.70
CA VAL A 93 -1.51 -2.03 -13.82
C VAL A 93 -2.34 -1.80 -15.09
N PRO A 94 -3.69 -1.76 -15.06
CA PRO A 94 -4.47 -1.47 -16.26
C PRO A 94 -4.12 -0.11 -16.89
N THR A 95 -3.94 0.93 -16.06
CA THR A 95 -3.55 2.27 -16.49
C THR A 95 -2.15 2.26 -17.13
N LEU A 96 -1.16 1.68 -16.44
CA LEU A 96 0.22 1.54 -16.92
C LEU A 96 0.27 0.81 -18.27
N VAL A 97 -0.48 -0.28 -18.40
CA VAL A 97 -0.57 -1.08 -19.62
C VAL A 97 -1.20 -0.28 -20.76
N ARG A 98 -2.32 0.43 -20.52
CA ARG A 98 -2.97 1.27 -21.54
C ARG A 98 -2.10 2.45 -21.98
N THR A 99 -1.43 3.12 -21.04
CA THR A 99 -0.46 4.18 -21.34
C THR A 99 0.65 3.63 -22.22
N ARG A 100 1.25 2.50 -21.85
CA ARG A 100 2.32 1.86 -22.63
C ARG A 100 1.89 1.53 -24.06
N TYR A 101 0.69 0.96 -24.25
CA TYR A 101 0.17 0.69 -25.59
C TYR A 101 -0.11 1.96 -26.41
N SER A 102 -0.37 3.08 -25.75
CA SER A 102 -0.72 4.34 -26.42
C SER A 102 0.50 5.19 -26.79
N ILE A 103 1.50 5.28 -25.92
CA ILE A 103 2.68 6.16 -26.10
C ILE A 103 4.01 5.42 -26.13
N GLY A 104 4.00 4.09 -26.07
CA GLY A 104 5.22 3.26 -26.09
C GLY A 104 5.88 3.19 -24.72
N GLN A 105 7.02 3.84 -24.53
CA GLN A 105 7.78 3.75 -23.29
C GLN A 105 7.25 4.74 -22.25
N MET A 106 7.16 4.30 -20.99
CA MET A 106 6.87 5.22 -19.88
C MET A 106 8.05 6.17 -19.65
N SER A 107 7.75 7.43 -19.38
CA SER A 107 8.78 8.43 -19.10
C SER A 107 9.61 8.07 -17.88
N ALA A 108 10.89 8.47 -17.92
CA ALA A 108 11.82 8.35 -16.80
C ALA A 108 11.30 9.06 -15.53
N ALA A 109 10.38 10.02 -15.71
CA ALA A 109 9.61 10.67 -14.67
C ALA A 109 9.08 9.71 -13.58
N ASP A 110 8.49 8.58 -14.01
CA ASP A 110 7.90 7.58 -13.10
C ASP A 110 8.95 7.03 -12.11
N ARG A 111 10.13 6.70 -12.64
CA ARG A 111 11.22 6.15 -11.83
C ARG A 111 11.85 7.21 -10.94
N THR A 112 12.06 8.42 -11.45
CA THR A 112 12.64 9.52 -10.67
C THR A 112 11.83 9.82 -9.41
N VAL A 113 10.49 9.84 -9.52
CA VAL A 113 9.61 10.07 -8.35
C VAL A 113 9.68 8.92 -7.36
N ALA A 114 9.67 7.66 -7.84
CA ALA A 114 9.78 6.50 -6.96
C ALA A 114 11.12 6.48 -6.22
N GLU A 115 12.23 6.80 -6.89
CA GLU A 115 13.55 6.90 -6.28
C GLU A 115 13.64 8.02 -5.24
N GLU A 116 13.04 9.18 -5.53
CA GLU A 116 12.98 10.30 -4.57
C GLU A 116 12.21 9.90 -3.29
N TYR A 117 11.06 9.24 -3.47
CA TYR A 117 10.29 8.71 -2.34
C TYR A 117 11.08 7.70 -1.52
N ASN A 118 11.76 6.76 -2.19
CA ASN A 118 12.54 5.72 -1.54
C ASN A 118 13.72 6.28 -0.73
N ARG A 119 14.36 7.34 -1.22
CA ARG A 119 15.47 7.99 -0.53
C ARG A 119 15.04 8.74 0.73
N ASN A 120 13.91 9.46 0.66
CA ASN A 120 13.58 10.46 1.69
C ASN A 120 12.39 10.09 2.57
N VAL A 121 11.52 9.17 2.13
CA VAL A 121 10.29 8.84 2.84
C VAL A 121 10.29 7.39 3.29
N HIS A 122 10.26 6.45 2.35
CA HIS A 122 10.22 5.02 2.65
C HIS A 122 10.65 4.19 1.44
N ASP A 123 11.70 3.38 1.60
CA ASP A 123 12.24 2.52 0.54
C ASP A 123 11.34 1.31 0.25
N ILE A 124 10.25 1.56 -0.49
CA ILE A 124 9.21 0.58 -0.80
C ILE A 124 8.53 0.81 -2.15
N ALA A 125 8.70 1.97 -2.78
CA ALA A 125 8.07 2.32 -4.04
C ALA A 125 8.84 1.71 -5.23
N VAL A 126 8.09 1.13 -6.18
CA VAL A 126 8.62 0.59 -7.46
C VAL A 126 8.12 1.38 -8.67
N CYS A 127 7.20 2.32 -8.45
CA CYS A 127 6.71 3.29 -9.44
C CYS A 127 6.11 4.49 -8.70
N ASN A 128 5.84 5.59 -9.40
CA ASN A 128 5.31 6.82 -8.79
C ASN A 128 3.97 6.58 -8.07
N PHE A 129 3.14 5.67 -8.58
CA PHE A 129 1.83 5.36 -7.98
C PHE A 129 1.92 4.65 -6.63
N CYS A 130 3.07 4.06 -6.28
CA CYS A 130 3.25 3.49 -4.94
C CYS A 130 3.18 4.56 -3.84
N VAL A 131 3.63 5.79 -4.14
CA VAL A 131 3.65 6.92 -3.19
C VAL A 131 2.24 7.21 -2.66
N PHE A 132 1.27 7.32 -3.57
CA PHE A 132 -0.09 7.66 -3.17
C PHE A 132 -0.81 6.46 -2.52
N HIS A 133 -0.60 5.21 -3.01
CA HIS A 133 -1.23 4.02 -2.41
C HIS A 133 -0.80 3.81 -0.97
N GLU A 134 0.50 3.91 -0.72
CA GLU A 134 1.01 3.76 0.63
C GLU A 134 0.36 4.77 1.55
N ARG A 135 0.36 6.04 1.14
CA ARG A 135 -0.24 7.11 1.92
C ARG A 135 -1.73 6.90 2.15
N PHE A 136 -2.47 6.52 1.10
CA PHE A 136 -3.88 6.20 1.19
C PHE A 136 -4.15 5.07 2.21
N ARG A 137 -3.39 3.97 2.14
CA ARG A 137 -3.51 2.82 3.06
C ARG A 137 -3.23 3.20 4.52
N GLU A 138 -2.21 4.01 4.75
CA GLU A 138 -1.86 4.51 6.08
C GLU A 138 -2.98 5.36 6.68
N GLU A 139 -3.56 6.25 5.90
CA GLU A 139 -4.61 7.15 6.36
C GLU A 139 -5.96 6.44 6.50
N ILE A 140 -6.33 5.58 5.55
CA ILE A 140 -7.61 4.88 5.61
C ILE A 140 -7.69 3.90 6.77
N ALA A 141 -6.57 3.29 7.16
CA ALA A 141 -6.51 2.43 8.33
C ALA A 141 -7.00 3.14 9.61
N LYS A 142 -6.76 4.45 9.73
CA LYS A 142 -7.19 5.25 10.89
C LYS A 142 -8.70 5.42 10.98
N ASN A 143 -9.41 5.29 9.86
CA ASN A 143 -10.87 5.36 9.79
C ASN A 143 -11.54 4.03 10.12
N ILE A 144 -10.76 2.94 10.19
CA ILE A 144 -11.26 1.60 10.45
C ILE A 144 -10.92 1.20 11.88
N SER A 145 -11.91 0.63 12.57
CA SER A 145 -11.73 0.04 13.89
C SER A 145 -12.18 -1.42 13.93
N VAL A 146 -11.43 -2.24 14.65
CA VAL A 146 -11.73 -3.66 14.90
C VAL A 146 -11.78 -3.88 16.41
N ALA A 147 -12.89 -4.41 16.91
CA ALA A 147 -13.14 -4.54 18.36
C ALA A 147 -12.92 -3.23 19.13
N GLY A 148 -13.33 -2.10 18.53
CA GLY A 148 -13.14 -0.76 19.10
C GLY A 148 -11.73 -0.17 18.98
N ASN A 149 -10.75 -0.93 18.46
CA ASN A 149 -9.38 -0.46 18.31
C ASN A 149 -9.13 0.08 16.88
N PRO A 150 -8.66 1.32 16.70
CA PRO A 150 -8.31 1.84 15.38
C PRO A 150 -7.13 1.07 14.79
N LEU A 151 -7.05 0.99 13.46
CA LEU A 151 -5.97 0.28 12.80
C LEU A 151 -4.78 1.18 12.43
N ALA A 152 -3.62 0.55 12.23
CA ALA A 152 -2.46 1.08 11.54
C ALA A 152 -2.09 0.16 10.37
N CYS A 153 -1.64 0.76 9.27
CA CYS A 153 -1.16 0.03 8.10
C CYS A 153 0.35 0.12 7.99
N HIS A 154 1.00 -1.01 7.68
CA HIS A 154 2.42 -1.09 7.40
C HIS A 154 2.64 -1.79 6.06
N LEU A 155 3.11 -1.05 5.05
CA LEU A 155 3.48 -1.64 3.77
C LEU A 155 4.75 -2.49 3.97
N LEU A 156 4.66 -3.77 3.61
CA LEU A 156 5.73 -4.74 3.85
C LEU A 156 6.54 -4.99 2.59
N ALA A 157 5.87 -5.10 1.45
CA ALA A 157 6.54 -5.37 0.19
C ALA A 157 5.70 -4.95 -1.02
N THR A 158 6.38 -4.64 -2.12
CA THR A 158 5.77 -4.30 -3.40
C THR A 158 6.50 -5.02 -4.53
N ARG A 159 5.75 -5.31 -5.60
CA ARG A 159 6.27 -5.77 -6.88
C ARG A 159 5.65 -4.94 -7.99
N GLY A 160 6.51 -4.33 -8.80
CA GLY A 160 6.11 -3.55 -9.96
C GLY A 160 5.74 -4.46 -11.13
N TRP A 161 5.07 -3.89 -12.12
CA TRP A 161 4.66 -4.61 -13.33
C TRP A 161 5.86 -5.18 -14.12
N SER A 162 7.03 -4.53 -14.03
CA SER A 162 8.31 -4.96 -14.62
C SER A 162 8.94 -6.15 -13.91
N GLY A 163 8.40 -6.55 -12.76
CA GLY A 163 8.96 -7.57 -11.88
C GLY A 163 9.93 -7.04 -10.83
N GLU A 164 10.25 -5.74 -10.83
CA GLU A 164 11.01 -5.08 -9.77
C GLU A 164 10.32 -5.26 -8.42
N ARG A 165 11.10 -5.42 -7.34
CA ARG A 165 10.59 -5.68 -5.99
C ARG A 165 11.27 -4.79 -4.96
N LYS A 166 10.50 -4.32 -3.98
CA LYS A 166 11.00 -3.67 -2.77
C LYS A 166 10.39 -4.35 -1.55
N ILE A 167 11.17 -4.45 -0.48
CA ILE A 167 10.76 -5.05 0.78
C ILE A 167 11.22 -4.13 1.92
N SER A 168 10.29 -3.75 2.79
CA SER A 168 10.58 -2.88 3.92
C SER A 168 11.07 -3.71 5.12
N THR A 169 12.39 -3.82 5.26
CA THR A 169 13.00 -4.51 6.41
C THR A 169 12.60 -3.88 7.74
N LYS A 170 12.43 -2.55 7.76
CA LYS A 170 11.95 -1.78 8.91
C LYS A 170 10.55 -2.23 9.32
N ASN A 171 9.59 -2.28 8.40
CA ASN A 171 8.21 -2.65 8.74
C ASN A 171 8.08 -4.14 9.05
N LEU A 172 8.81 -5.02 8.35
CA LEU A 172 8.86 -6.45 8.68
C LEU A 172 9.35 -6.70 10.10
N SER A 173 10.39 -5.97 10.52
CA SER A 173 10.92 -6.05 11.88
C SER A 173 9.86 -5.66 12.90
N LYS A 174 9.13 -4.56 12.67
CA LYS A 174 8.04 -4.10 13.57
C LYS A 174 6.95 -5.15 13.76
N VAL A 175 6.47 -5.76 12.67
CA VAL A 175 5.40 -6.77 12.74
C VAL A 175 5.91 -8.19 12.99
N ASN A 176 7.23 -8.37 13.18
CA ASN A 176 7.89 -9.64 13.44
C ASN A 176 7.56 -10.74 12.40
N ILE A 177 7.66 -10.39 11.11
CA ILE A 177 7.43 -11.32 10.00
C ILE A 177 8.74 -11.61 9.27
N ASN A 178 8.95 -12.88 8.91
CA ASN A 178 10.12 -13.32 8.15
C ASN A 178 10.10 -12.74 6.71
N GLU A 179 11.23 -12.13 6.31
CA GLU A 179 11.41 -11.56 4.98
C GLU A 179 11.24 -12.57 3.84
N GLU A 180 11.74 -13.79 4.00
CA GLU A 180 11.64 -14.85 2.98
C GLU A 180 10.19 -15.25 2.71
N HIS A 181 9.35 -15.27 3.75
CA HIS A 181 7.91 -15.53 3.60
C HIS A 181 7.24 -14.43 2.78
N VAL A 182 7.56 -13.16 3.06
CA VAL A 182 7.00 -12.02 2.29
C VAL A 182 7.55 -11.99 0.86
N ARG A 183 8.83 -12.32 0.67
CA ARG A 183 9.43 -12.48 -0.66
C ARG A 183 8.74 -13.58 -1.47
N ALA A 184 8.31 -14.66 -0.83
CA ALA A 184 7.55 -15.72 -1.46
C ALA A 184 6.15 -15.27 -1.89
N LEU A 185 5.47 -14.42 -1.11
CA LEU A 185 4.19 -13.82 -1.48
C LEU A 185 4.27 -12.99 -2.76
N LEU A 186 5.39 -12.28 -2.98
CA LEU A 186 5.60 -11.48 -4.20
C LEU A 186 5.67 -12.31 -5.49
N ARG A 187 5.58 -13.65 -5.44
CA ARG A 187 5.35 -14.47 -6.64
C ARG A 187 3.92 -14.32 -7.16
N ASN A 188 2.95 -14.16 -6.26
CA ASN A 188 1.53 -14.16 -6.59
C ASN A 188 0.85 -12.81 -6.34
N TYR A 189 1.47 -11.94 -5.55
CA TYR A 189 0.91 -10.65 -5.15
C TYR A 189 1.83 -9.49 -5.51
N GLU A 190 1.24 -8.33 -5.80
CA GLU A 190 1.96 -7.09 -6.16
C GLU A 190 2.11 -6.11 -5.00
N CYS A 191 1.27 -6.19 -3.98
CA CYS A 191 1.40 -5.42 -2.75
C CYS A 191 1.12 -6.33 -1.56
N VAL A 192 1.95 -6.26 -0.54
CA VAL A 192 1.75 -6.95 0.74
C VAL A 192 1.87 -5.92 1.85
N TYR A 193 0.87 -5.87 2.74
CA TYR A 193 0.85 -4.97 3.88
C TYR A 193 0.27 -5.68 5.12
N ALA A 194 0.57 -5.14 6.29
CA ALA A 194 -0.03 -5.55 7.54
C ALA A 194 -1.05 -4.51 7.99
N LEU A 195 -2.20 -4.96 8.49
CA LEU A 195 -3.10 -4.14 9.30
C LEU A 195 -3.03 -4.66 10.73
N VAL A 196 -2.70 -3.76 11.66
CA VAL A 196 -2.55 -4.06 13.08
C VAL A 196 -3.37 -3.08 13.92
N MET A 197 -3.83 -3.50 15.09
CA MET A 197 -4.43 -2.60 16.08
C MET A 197 -3.39 -1.55 16.48
N ARG A 198 -3.77 -0.28 16.41
CA ARG A 198 -2.91 0.83 16.77
C ARG A 198 -2.62 0.79 18.26
N GLY A 199 -1.33 0.78 18.62
CA GLY A 199 -0.88 0.70 20.02
C GLY A 199 -0.72 -0.73 20.55
N ALA A 200 -0.95 -1.76 19.72
CA ALA A 200 -0.56 -3.12 20.07
C ALA A 200 0.95 -3.20 20.35
N ARG A 201 1.33 -3.92 21.41
CA ARG A 201 2.73 -4.15 21.77
C ARG A 201 3.27 -5.28 20.90
N LEU A 202 3.86 -4.94 19.76
CA LEU A 202 4.35 -5.96 18.84
C LEU A 202 5.67 -6.54 19.37
N LYS A 203 5.91 -7.84 19.13
CA LYS A 203 7.17 -8.51 19.50
C LYS A 203 8.40 -7.87 18.84
N GLY A 204 8.19 -7.12 17.76
CA GLY A 204 9.23 -6.39 17.03
C GLY A 204 9.60 -5.03 17.63
N ASP A 205 8.78 -4.48 18.54
CA ASP A 205 9.06 -3.22 19.22
C ASP A 205 10.09 -3.48 20.33
N ARG A 206 11.35 -3.11 20.07
CA ARG A 206 12.42 -3.06 21.08
C ARG A 206 12.48 -1.71 21.77
#